data_AF-A0A842XD63-F1
#
_entry.id   AF-A0A842XD63-F1
#
_cell.length_a   1.000
_cell.length_b   1.000
_cell.length_c   1.000
_cell.angle_alpha   90.00
_cell.angle_beta   90.00
_cell.angle_gamma   90.00
#
_symmetry.space_group_name_H-M   'P 1'
#
loop_
_entity.id
_entity.type
_entity.pdbx_description
1 polymer ?
#
loop_
_entity_poly.entity_id
_entity_poly.type
_entity_poly.pdbx_seq_one_letter_code
_entity_poly.pdbx_strand_id
1 'polypeptide(L)' 'MINVIPLRIDDKVAVGLRVDLPDSPPLLLIVGRTGFVMCGFLNMDAAEKVNVTAAMVSGVKTFDD' A
#
# COMPACT_ATOMS: atom_id res chain seq x y z
N MET A 1 3.80 14.09 -6.20
CA MET A 1 3.50 14.59 -4.84
C MET A 1 3.53 13.41 -3.89
N ILE A 2 3.87 13.61 -2.61
CA ILE A 2 3.83 12.54 -1.58
C ILE A 2 2.74 12.90 -0.59
N ASN A 3 1.84 11.96 -0.30
CA ASN A 3 0.79 12.11 0.70
C ASN A 3 0.86 10.97 1.72
N VAL A 4 0.84 11.32 3.01
CA VAL A 4 0.82 10.37 4.13
C VAL A 4 -0.34 10.74 5.04
N ILE A 5 -1.31 9.84 5.19
CA ILE A 5 -2.52 10.09 5.98
C ILE A 5 -2.87 8.90 6.89
N PRO A 6 -3.46 9.15 8.07
CA PRO A 6 -4.10 8.08 8.82
C PRO A 6 -5.38 7.63 8.10
N LEU A 7 -5.54 6.33 7.91
CA LEU A 7 -6.75 5.70 7.38
C LEU A 7 -7.49 5.01 8.53
N ARG A 8 -8.78 5.30 8.70
CA ARG A 8 -9.65 4.61 9.66
C ARG A 8 -10.43 3.53 8.94
N ILE A 9 -10.22 2.29 9.35
CA ILE A 9 -10.87 1.10 8.81
C ILE A 9 -11.54 0.42 10.00
N ASP A 10 -12.87 0.52 10.06
CA ASP A 10 -13.68 0.13 11.22
C ASP A 10 -13.15 0.78 12.52
N ASP A 11 -12.78 -0.04 13.50
CA ASP A 11 -12.22 0.34 14.80
C ASP A 11 -10.68 0.47 14.79
N LYS A 12 -10.03 0.32 13.63
CA LYS A 12 -8.57 0.29 13.48
C LYS A 12 -8.05 1.49 12.71
N VAL A 13 -6.78 1.79 12.94
CA VAL A 13 -6.03 2.83 12.24
C VAL A 13 -4.89 2.19 11.45
N ALA A 14 -4.75 2.59 10.19
CA ALA A 14 -3.65 2.25 9.31
C ALA A 14 -2.98 3.52 8.78
N VAL A 15 -1.79 3.40 8.19
CA VAL A 15 -1.09 4.51 7.53
C VAL A 15 -1.21 4.33 6.03
N GLY A 16 -1.83 5.31 5.35
CA GLY A 16 -1.85 5.39 3.90
C GLY A 16 -0.67 6.23 3.39
N LEU A 17 0.07 5.69 2.43
CA LEU A 17 1.11 6.38 1.66
C LEU A 17 0.72 6.36 0.17
N ARG A 18 0.69 7.53 -0.44
CA ARG A 18 0.54 7.70 -1.89
C ARG A 18 1.68 8.55 -2.43
N VAL A 19 2.32 8.08 -3.50
CA VAL A 19 3.36 8.81 -4.21
C VAL A 19 3.00 8.87 -5.69
N ASP A 20 2.87 10.08 -6.24
CA ASP A 20 2.77 10.22 -7.69
C ASP A 20 4.15 10.02 -8.32
N LEU A 21 4.22 9.11 -9.29
CA LEU A 21 5.41 8.80 -10.06
C LEU A 21 5.37 9.51 -11.42
N PRO A 22 6.52 9.94 -11.97
CA PRO A 22 6.59 10.43 -13.35
C PRO A 22 6.19 9.32 -14.32
N ASP A 23 5.32 9.65 -15.29
CA ASP A 23 4.92 8.77 -16.40
C ASP A 23 4.41 7.37 -15.99
N SER A 24 3.88 7.24 -14.77
CA SER A 24 3.46 5.98 -14.17
C SER A 24 2.20 6.16 -13.31
N PRO A 25 1.39 5.10 -13.11
CA PRO A 25 0.40 5.08 -12.04
C PRO A 25 1.04 5.41 -10.67
N PRO A 26 0.26 5.94 -9.72
CA PRO A 26 0.77 6.26 -8.39
C PRO A 26 1.17 5.00 -7.63
N LEU A 27 2.19 5.13 -6.78
CA LEU A 27 2.54 4.11 -5.81
C LEU A 27 1.62 4.25 -4.59
N LEU A 28 0.98 3.16 -4.19
CA LEU A 28 0.05 3.10 -3.08
C LEU A 28 0.47 2.02 -2.09
N LEU A 29 0.46 2.38 -0.82
CA LEU A 29 0.78 1.50 0.30
C LEU A 29 -0.17 1.81 1.47
N ILE A 30 -0.74 0.78 2.07
CA ILE A 30 -1.46 0.85 3.34
C ILE A 30 -0.73 -0.02 4.34
N VAL A 31 -0.22 0.56 5.42
CA VAL A 31 0.45 -0.16 6.50
C VAL A 31 -0.52 -0.34 7.66
N GLY A 32 -0.88 -1.59 7.94
CA GLY A 32 -1.70 -1.98 9.08
C GLY A 32 -0.83 -2.41 10.27
N ARG A 33 -1.49 -2.91 11.32
CA ARG A 33 -0.81 -3.36 12.55
C ARG A 33 0.10 -4.59 12.35
N THR A 34 -0.29 -5.49 11.46
CA THR A 34 0.36 -6.81 11.30
C THR A 34 1.12 -6.96 9.99
N GLY A 35 0.98 -6.02 9.07
CA GLY A 35 1.47 -6.15 7.70
C GLY A 35 1.05 -4.97 6.84
N PHE A 36 1.17 -5.12 5.53
CA PHE A 36 0.82 -4.04 4.60
C PHE A 36 0.16 -4.55 3.32
N VAL A 37 -0.55 -3.66 2.66
CA VAL A 37 -1.14 -3.87 1.34
C VAL A 37 -0.53 -2.85 0.39
N MET A 38 -0.08 -3.28 -0.77
CA MET A 38 0.56 -2.40 -1.75
C MET A 38 0.00 -2.66 -3.16
N CYS A 39 0.06 -1.65 -4.01
CA CYS A 39 -0.30 -1.81 -5.42
C CYS A 39 0.67 -2.76 -6.14
N GLY A 40 0.41 -3.04 -7.41
CA GLY A 40 1.18 -3.96 -8.26
C GLY A 40 2.68 -3.68 -8.43
N PHE A 41 3.21 -2.62 -7.83
CA PHE A 41 4.65 -2.39 -7.68
C PHE A 41 5.30 -3.30 -6.62
N LEU A 42 4.51 -3.95 -5.76
CA LEU A 42 5.01 -4.94 -4.80
C LEU A 42 5.56 -6.17 -5.52
N ASN A 43 6.80 -6.54 -5.20
CA ASN A 43 7.34 -7.84 -5.55
C ASN A 43 7.01 -8.85 -4.44
N MET A 44 6.08 -9.77 -4.71
CA MET A 44 5.67 -10.79 -3.74
C MET A 44 6.79 -11.77 -3.41
N ASP A 45 7.62 -12.18 -4.38
CA ASP A 45 8.76 -13.07 -4.11
C ASP A 45 9.76 -12.45 -3.13
N ALA A 46 9.93 -11.12 -3.18
CA ALA A 46 10.77 -10.40 -2.25
C ALA A 46 10.15 -10.34 -0.84
N ALA A 47 8.83 -10.12 -0.74
CA ALA A 47 8.11 -10.13 0.53
C ALA A 47 8.15 -11.51 1.21
N GLU A 48 7.91 -12.58 0.46
CA GLU A 48 7.94 -13.96 0.96
C GLU A 48 9.32 -14.35 1.50
N LYS A 49 10.41 -13.94 0.83
CA LYS A 49 11.79 -14.21 1.28
C LYS A 49 12.11 -13.67 2.67
N VAL A 50 11.45 -12.59 3.09
CA VAL A 50 11.62 -11.99 4.42
C VAL A 50 10.48 -12.31 5.38
N ASN A 51 9.57 -13.22 4.98
CA ASN A 51 8.42 -13.67 5.76
C ASN A 51 7.58 -12.51 6.32
N VAL A 52 7.38 -11.46 5.51
CA VAL A 52 6.53 -10.32 5.89
C VAL A 52 5.08 -10.58 5.48
N THR A 53 4.13 -10.25 6.36
CA THR A 53 2.71 -10.27 6.00
C THR A 53 2.41 -9.14 5.03
N ALA A 54 2.21 -9.48 3.75
CA ALA A 54 1.90 -8.53 2.69
C ALA A 54 0.79 -9.05 1.77
N ALA A 55 0.04 -8.13 1.17
CA ALA A 55 -0.88 -8.43 0.08
C ALA A 55 -0.67 -7.45 -1.09
N MET A 56 -0.82 -7.95 -2.31
CA MET A 56 -0.80 -7.13 -3.52
C MET A 56 -2.23 -6.92 -4.03
N VAL A 57 -2.54 -5.70 -4.46
CA VAL A 57 -3.77 -5.37 -5.20
C VAL A 57 -3.41 -4.76 -6.55
N SER A 58 -4.24 -4.98 -7.57
CA SER A 58 -4.03 -4.47 -8.92
C SER A 58 -5.14 -3.50 -9.33
N GLY A 59 -4.83 -2.58 -10.26
CA GLY A 59 -5.82 -1.66 -10.83
C GLY A 59 -6.21 -0.45 -9.98
N VAL A 60 -5.58 -0.24 -8.82
CA VAL A 60 -5.91 0.84 -7.87
C VAL A 60 -5.12 2.13 -8.13
N LYS A 61 -5.74 3.28 -7.85
CA LYS A 61 -5.13 4.62 -8.00
C LYS A 61 -5.35 5.52 -6.78
N THR A 62 -6.31 5.17 -5.93
CA THR A 62 -6.66 5.86 -4.69
C THR A 62 -6.75 4.87 -3.52
N PHE A 63 -7.00 5.36 -2.30
CA PHE A 63 -7.20 4.49 -1.13
C PHE A 63 -8.61 3.89 -1.05
N ASP A 64 -9.56 4.39 -1.85
CA ASP A 64 -10.94 3.90 -1.87
C ASP A 64 -11.17 2.79 -2.92
N ASP A 65 -10.21 2.60 -3.85
CA ASP A 65 -10.21 1.50 -4.83
C ASP A 65 -9.78 0.17 -4.17
#